data_AF-A0AA40FVQ1-F1
#
_entry.id   AF-A0AA40FVQ1-F1
#
_cell.length_a   1.000
_cell.length_b   1.000
_cell.length_c   1.000
_cell.angle_alpha   90.00
_cell.angle_beta   90.00
_cell.angle_gamma   90.00
#
_symmetry.space_group_name_H-M   'P 1'
#
loop_
_entity.id
_entity.type
_entity.pdbx_description
1 polymer ?
#
loop_
_entity_poly.entity_id
_entity_poly.type
_entity_poly.pdbx_seq_one_letter_code
_entity_poly.pdbx_strand_id
1 'polypeptide(L)'
;MQANSFWENYTAAQEWQKKHSITWWRTRCIALEHENQILRDKLKSIVSRICNQSDQQHASHKRKKSGYKHQDVVEECEETRSNEEAENLEFHVDEEMMSFLEQSMRHKFELRKLKESETLTKKREEEEENISIQGGAAWIHARNSNAKLLYGEASSTILAMETALQTTVDRHKDKAKPQYWPIIPLKP
;
A
#
# COMPACT_ATOMS: atom_id res chain seq x y z
N MET A 1 18.07 21.39 -0.14
CA MET A 1 16.63 21.28 0.14
C MET A 1 16.40 21.74 1.58
N GLN A 2 15.59 22.78 1.80
CA GLN A 2 15.24 23.18 3.17
C GLN A 2 14.27 22.13 3.74
N ALA A 3 14.52 21.65 4.95
CA ALA A 3 13.71 20.62 5.61
C ALA A 3 12.22 20.99 5.70
N ASN A 4 11.90 22.29 5.72
CA ASN A 4 10.53 22.80 5.77
C ASN A 4 9.72 22.42 4.52
N SER A 5 10.33 22.42 3.33
CA SER A 5 9.64 22.10 2.08
C SER A 5 9.20 20.62 2.01
N PHE A 6 9.95 19.73 2.66
CA PHE A 6 9.57 18.31 2.74
C PHE A 6 8.30 18.13 3.59
N TRP A 7 8.25 18.75 4.77
CA TRP A 7 7.09 18.65 5.67
C TRP A 7 5.86 19.32 5.10
N GLU A 8 6.00 20.46 4.42
CA GLU A 8 4.89 21.12 3.71
C GLU A 8 4.31 20.24 2.59
N ASN A 9 5.16 19.53 1.85
CA ASN A 9 4.68 18.59 0.84
C ASN A 9 4.01 17.36 1.48
N TYR A 10 4.53 16.90 2.62
CA TYR A 10 3.96 15.80 3.38
C TYR A 10 2.56 16.12 3.93
N THR A 11 2.39 17.31 4.51
CA THR A 11 1.08 17.75 5.01
C THR A 11 0.08 17.94 3.88
N ALA A 12 0.48 18.57 2.77
CA ALA A 12 -0.36 18.73 1.59
C ALA A 12 -0.83 17.37 1.03
N ALA A 13 0.08 16.41 0.94
CA ALA A 13 -0.19 15.06 0.49
C ALA A 13 -1.15 14.30 1.42
N GLN A 14 -0.95 14.41 2.73
CA GLN A 14 -1.82 13.81 3.74
C GLN A 14 -3.23 14.43 3.73
N GLU A 15 -3.33 15.75 3.57
CA GLU A 15 -4.62 16.43 3.40
C GLU A 15 -5.36 15.97 2.16
N TRP A 16 -4.67 15.85 1.03
CA TRP A 16 -5.24 15.32 -0.19
C TRP A 16 -5.77 13.90 0.02
N GLN A 17 -5.03 13.02 0.69
CA GLN A 17 -5.47 11.66 0.98
C GLN A 17 -6.76 11.64 1.81
N LYS A 18 -6.84 12.49 2.86
CA LYS A 18 -8.06 12.63 3.69
C LYS A 18 -9.25 13.15 2.88
N LYS A 19 -9.04 14.17 2.04
CA LYS A 19 -10.09 14.73 1.16
C LYS A 19 -10.55 13.70 0.13
N HIS A 20 -9.61 12.94 -0.44
CA HIS A 20 -9.88 11.90 -1.40
C HIS A 20 -10.70 10.76 -0.80
N SER A 21 -10.35 10.26 0.39
CA SER A 21 -11.12 9.19 1.04
C SER A 21 -12.56 9.61 1.31
N ILE A 22 -12.78 10.82 1.84
CA ILE A 22 -14.13 11.37 2.07
C ILE A 22 -14.90 11.46 0.76
N THR A 23 -14.28 11.98 -0.30
CA THR A 23 -14.92 12.13 -1.61
C THR A 23 -15.25 10.78 -2.22
N TRP A 24 -14.38 9.79 -2.07
CA TRP A 24 -14.59 8.43 -2.53
C TRP A 24 -15.81 7.81 -1.86
N TRP A 25 -15.91 7.89 -0.52
CA TRP A 25 -17.06 7.37 0.23
C TRP A 25 -18.36 8.09 -0.16
N ARG A 26 -18.34 9.42 -0.26
CA ARG A 26 -19.52 10.21 -0.71
C ARG A 26 -19.99 9.77 -2.09
N THR A 27 -19.07 9.63 -3.04
CA THR A 27 -19.38 9.21 -4.41
C THR A 27 -19.95 7.79 -4.42
N ARG A 28 -19.39 6.89 -3.60
CA ARG A 28 -19.85 5.52 -3.45
C ARG A 28 -21.27 5.46 -2.86
N CYS A 29 -21.57 6.26 -1.84
CA CYS A 29 -22.92 6.37 -1.26
C CYS A 29 -23.94 6.84 -2.31
N ILE A 30 -23.64 7.91 -3.04
CA ILE A 30 -24.53 8.44 -4.09
C ILE A 30 -24.80 7.39 -5.18
N ALA A 31 -23.77 6.67 -5.61
CA ALA A 31 -23.92 5.60 -6.61
C ALA A 31 -24.83 4.47 -6.10
N LEU A 32 -24.65 4.05 -4.84
CA LEU A 32 -25.49 3.02 -4.22
C LEU A 32 -26.93 3.48 -4.00
N GLU A 33 -27.15 4.75 -3.65
CA GLU A 33 -28.50 5.33 -3.55
C GLU A 33 -29.22 5.29 -4.88
N HIS A 34 -28.54 5.66 -5.97
CA HIS A 34 -29.11 5.61 -7.32
C HIS A 34 -29.43 4.17 -7.76
N GLU A 35 -28.53 3.22 -7.49
CA GLU A 35 -28.78 1.80 -7.76
C GLU A 35 -29.99 1.28 -6.97
N ASN A 36 -30.05 1.56 -5.66
CA ASN A 36 -31.19 1.19 -4.82
C ASN A 36 -32.50 1.81 -5.32
N GLN A 37 -32.47 3.04 -5.80
CA GLN A 37 -33.65 3.68 -6.36
C GLN A 37 -34.15 2.94 -7.62
N ILE A 38 -33.25 2.60 -8.54
CA ILE A 38 -33.59 1.80 -9.74
C ILE A 38 -34.18 0.45 -9.35
N LEU A 39 -33.57 -0.24 -8.37
CA LEU A 39 -34.05 -1.54 -7.90
C LEU A 39 -35.45 -1.44 -7.29
N ARG A 40 -35.71 -0.41 -6.48
CA ARG A 40 -37.03 -0.15 -5.88
C ARG A 40 -38.08 0.15 -6.95
N ASP A 41 -37.74 0.95 -7.94
CA ASP A 41 -38.68 1.28 -9.03
C ASP A 41 -38.95 0.06 -9.92
N LYS A 42 -37.95 -0.78 -10.15
CA LYS A 42 -38.13 -2.06 -10.85
C LYS A 42 -39.03 -3.02 -10.07
N LEU A 43 -38.82 -3.15 -8.76
CA LEU A 43 -39.67 -3.95 -7.88
C LEU A 43 -41.11 -3.44 -7.89
N LYS A 44 -41.33 -2.13 -7.72
CA LYS A 44 -42.67 -1.53 -7.82
C LYS A 44 -43.33 -1.83 -9.16
N SER A 45 -42.59 -1.75 -10.27
CA SER A 45 -43.10 -2.09 -11.60
C SER A 45 -43.51 -3.56 -11.72
N ILE A 46 -42.71 -4.48 -11.18
CA ILE A 46 -43.02 -5.91 -11.16
C ILE A 46 -44.24 -6.19 -10.29
N VAL A 47 -44.28 -5.67 -9.07
CA VAL A 47 -45.42 -5.82 -8.15
C VAL A 47 -46.69 -5.27 -8.77
N SER A 48 -46.65 -4.07 -9.37
CA SER A 48 -47.80 -3.49 -10.06
C SER A 48 -48.27 -4.37 -11.21
N ARG A 49 -47.34 -4.96 -11.98
CA ARG A 49 -47.68 -5.90 -13.05
C ARG A 49 -48.34 -7.18 -12.52
N ILE A 50 -47.83 -7.73 -11.41
CA ILE A 50 -48.39 -8.93 -10.76
C ILE A 50 -49.79 -8.61 -10.23
N CYS A 51 -49.97 -7.51 -9.49
CA CYS A 51 -51.28 -7.08 -8.96
C CYS A 51 -52.30 -6.87 -10.09
N ASN A 52 -51.91 -6.21 -11.18
CA ASN A 52 -52.78 -5.98 -12.33
C ASN A 52 -53.12 -7.29 -13.09
N GLN A 53 -52.22 -8.27 -13.13
CA GLN A 53 -52.48 -9.60 -13.69
C GLN A 53 -53.40 -10.43 -12.78
N SER A 54 -53.24 -10.34 -11.45
CA SER A 54 -54.19 -10.95 -10.51
C SER A 54 -55.57 -10.31 -10.57
N ASP A 55 -55.68 -8.98 -10.76
CA ASP A 55 -56.98 -8.31 -10.89
C ASP A 55 -57.70 -8.68 -12.20
N GLN A 56 -56.96 -8.92 -13.29
CA GLN A 56 -57.52 -9.47 -14.53
C GLN A 56 -57.94 -10.94 -14.39
N GLN A 57 -57.32 -11.72 -13.50
CA GLN A 57 -57.76 -13.09 -13.17
C GLN A 57 -58.89 -13.13 -12.13
N HIS A 58 -59.01 -12.12 -11.27
CA HIS A 58 -60.07 -12.00 -10.26
C HIS A 58 -61.37 -11.35 -10.78
N ALA A 59 -61.33 -10.61 -11.89
CA ALA A 59 -62.54 -10.21 -12.62
C ALA A 59 -63.29 -11.41 -13.24
N SER A 60 -62.58 -12.51 -13.52
CA SER A 60 -63.13 -13.78 -14.01
C SER A 60 -63.37 -14.82 -12.90
N HIS A 61 -62.85 -14.62 -11.68
CA HIS A 61 -63.06 -15.52 -10.54
C HIS A 61 -63.43 -14.75 -9.26
N LYS A 62 -64.67 -14.23 -9.21
CA LYS A 62 -65.41 -14.17 -7.94
C LYS A 62 -65.60 -15.61 -7.45
N ARG A 63 -64.71 -16.08 -6.57
CA ARG A 63 -64.96 -17.04 -5.48
C ARG A 63 -63.64 -17.65 -4.99
N LYS A 64 -63.10 -17.12 -3.89
CA LYS A 64 -63.02 -17.79 -2.57
C LYS A 64 -62.05 -17.04 -1.67
N LYS A 65 -62.51 -16.80 -0.44
CA LYS A 65 -61.75 -16.25 0.69
C LYS A 65 -60.62 -17.21 1.08
N SER A 66 -59.46 -16.66 1.45
CA SER A 66 -58.56 -17.14 2.51
C SER A 66 -57.40 -16.12 2.55
N GLY A 67 -57.17 -15.30 3.58
CA GLY A 67 -56.93 -15.71 4.96
C GLY A 67 -55.42 -15.86 5.20
N TYR A 68 -54.65 -14.76 5.20
CA TYR A 68 -53.24 -14.80 5.61
C TYR A 68 -52.86 -13.59 6.47
N LYS A 69 -52.27 -13.95 7.61
CA LYS A 69 -51.92 -13.12 8.76
C LYS A 69 -50.47 -12.67 8.60
N HIS A 70 -50.22 -11.39 8.87
CA HIS A 70 -48.92 -10.74 8.96
C HIS A 70 -48.13 -11.31 10.15
N GLN A 71 -46.83 -11.59 9.98
CA GLN A 71 -45.91 -11.68 11.10
C GLN A 71 -44.56 -11.08 10.73
N ASP A 72 -44.16 -10.09 11.55
CA ASP A 72 -42.92 -9.33 11.50
C ASP A 72 -41.70 -10.14 11.97
N VAL A 73 -40.58 -9.85 11.30
CA VAL A 73 -39.21 -9.60 11.79
C VAL A 73 -38.82 -10.17 13.16
N VAL A 74 -37.77 -11.01 13.21
CA VAL A 74 -36.61 -10.81 14.09
C VAL A 74 -35.35 -11.37 13.40
N GLU A 75 -34.35 -10.50 13.31
CA GLU A 75 -32.97 -10.69 12.88
C GLU A 75 -32.16 -11.19 14.08
N GLU A 76 -31.44 -12.31 13.94
CA GLU A 76 -30.45 -12.75 14.93
C GLU A 76 -29.17 -13.14 14.17
N CYS A 77 -28.18 -12.25 14.24
CA CYS A 77 -26.84 -12.43 13.73
C CYS A 77 -26.05 -13.26 14.75
N GLU A 78 -25.80 -14.55 14.46
CA GLU A 78 -24.88 -15.34 15.27
C GLU A 78 -23.42 -14.96 14.97
N GLU A 79 -22.86 -14.24 15.93
CA GLU A 79 -21.45 -13.97 16.11
C GLU A 79 -20.78 -15.23 16.67
N THR A 80 -20.24 -16.11 15.82
CA THR A 80 -19.43 -17.24 16.28
C THR A 80 -18.07 -16.76 16.74
N ARG A 81 -18.05 -16.38 18.03
CA ARG A 81 -16.89 -16.24 18.90
C ARG A 81 -16.10 -17.55 18.88
N SER A 82 -14.96 -17.57 18.19
CA SER A 82 -14.05 -18.71 18.16
C SER A 82 -13.54 -18.96 19.59
N ASN A 83 -13.98 -20.07 20.17
CA ASN A 83 -13.67 -20.50 21.52
C ASN A 83 -12.16 -20.79 21.67
N GLU A 84 -11.55 -20.17 22.68
CA GLU A 84 -10.19 -20.39 23.13
C GLU A 84 -10.14 -21.72 23.92
N GLU A 85 -9.95 -22.83 23.23
CA GLU A 85 -9.50 -24.08 23.86
C GLU A 85 -8.15 -24.45 23.26
N ALA A 86 -7.11 -23.84 23.83
CA ALA A 86 -5.74 -24.27 23.61
C ALA A 86 -5.61 -25.68 24.20
N GLU A 87 -5.87 -26.69 23.37
CA GLU A 87 -5.49 -28.06 23.64
C GLU A 87 -4.03 -28.07 24.09
N ASN A 88 -3.79 -28.51 25.32
CA ASN A 88 -2.46 -28.79 25.83
C ASN A 88 -1.86 -29.93 24.97
N LEU A 89 -1.24 -29.58 23.85
CA LEU A 89 -0.45 -30.49 23.05
C LEU A 89 0.84 -30.81 23.82
N GLU A 90 0.85 -31.93 24.53
CA GLU A 90 2.06 -32.52 25.07
C GLU A 90 2.88 -33.09 23.91
N PHE A 91 3.89 -32.34 23.47
CA PHE A 91 4.79 -32.77 22.40
C PHE A 91 5.86 -33.70 22.96
N HIS A 92 5.93 -34.92 22.43
CA HIS A 92 7.09 -35.78 22.61
C HIS A 92 8.22 -35.26 21.70
N VAL A 93 9.31 -34.76 22.29
CA VAL A 93 10.45 -34.27 21.52
C VAL A 93 11.37 -35.44 21.23
N ASP A 94 11.22 -35.98 20.03
CA ASP A 94 12.09 -37.05 19.55
C ASP A 94 13.54 -36.55 19.38
N GLU A 95 14.50 -37.48 19.44
CA GLU A 95 15.93 -37.19 19.32
C GLU A 95 16.29 -36.50 17.98
N GLU A 96 15.57 -36.84 16.92
CA GLU A 96 15.69 -36.17 15.62
C GLU A 96 15.27 -34.70 15.70
N MET A 97 14.19 -34.38 16.42
CA MET A 97 13.75 -32.99 16.63
C MET A 97 14.75 -32.20 17.50
N MET A 98 15.38 -32.84 18.49
CA MET A 98 16.46 -32.22 19.25
C MET A 98 17.65 -31.84 18.35
N SER A 99 18.08 -32.75 17.47
CA SER A 99 19.18 -32.50 16.53
C SER A 99 18.86 -31.40 15.51
N PHE A 100 17.61 -31.35 15.01
CA PHE A 100 17.16 -30.30 14.11
C PHE A 100 17.15 -28.93 14.79
N LEU A 101 16.68 -28.85 16.03
CA LEU A 101 16.68 -27.61 16.80
C LEU A 101 18.11 -27.11 17.09
N GLU A 102 19.03 -28.02 17.40
CA GLU A 102 20.44 -27.68 17.56
C GLU A 102 21.04 -27.13 16.26
N GLN A 103 20.76 -27.78 15.12
CA GLN A 103 21.23 -27.33 13.82
C GLN A 103 20.64 -25.97 13.43
N SER A 104 19.35 -25.75 13.70
CA SER A 104 18.66 -24.47 13.50
C SER A 104 19.28 -23.35 14.34
N MET A 105 19.61 -23.65 15.60
CA MET A 105 20.28 -22.71 16.50
C MET A 105 21.70 -22.37 16.04
N ARG A 106 22.48 -23.36 15.58
CA ARG A 106 23.82 -23.15 15.03
C ARG A 106 23.78 -22.26 13.78
N HIS A 107 22.91 -22.56 12.83
CA HIS A 107 22.74 -21.75 11.61
C HIS A 107 22.29 -20.30 11.95
N LYS A 108 21.35 -20.14 12.89
CA LYS A 108 20.93 -18.80 13.34
C LYS A 108 22.07 -18.01 13.97
N PHE A 109 22.96 -18.68 14.71
CA PHE A 109 24.14 -18.05 15.30
C PHE A 109 25.17 -17.67 14.23
N GLU A 110 25.43 -18.53 13.26
CA GLU A 110 26.31 -18.25 12.11
C GLU A 110 25.82 -17.05 11.29
N LEU A 111 24.51 -16.98 10.99
CA LEU A 111 23.90 -15.84 10.30
C LEU A 111 24.03 -14.54 11.09
N ARG A 112 23.88 -14.59 12.42
CA ARG A 112 24.08 -13.41 13.27
C ARG A 112 25.53 -12.95 13.24
N LYS A 113 26.48 -13.88 13.37
CA LYS A 113 27.91 -13.58 13.33
C LYS A 113 28.33 -13.00 11.98
N LEU A 114 27.77 -13.50 10.88
CA LEU A 114 28.02 -12.98 9.53
C LEU A 114 27.48 -11.55 9.39
N LYS A 115 26.24 -11.30 9.82
CA LYS A 115 25.67 -9.94 9.87
C LYS A 115 26.49 -9.01 10.75
N GLU A 116 26.95 -9.46 11.91
CA GLU A 116 27.80 -8.66 12.79
C GLU A 116 29.13 -8.33 12.13
N SER A 117 29.78 -9.30 11.47
CA SER A 117 31.02 -9.04 10.71
C SER A 117 30.81 -8.08 9.55
N GLU A 118 29.69 -8.20 8.82
CA GLU A 118 29.32 -7.28 7.73
C GLU A 118 29.03 -5.87 8.27
N THR A 119 28.39 -5.75 9.43
CA THR A 119 28.19 -4.44 10.08
C THR A 119 29.49 -3.86 10.62
N LEU A 120 30.46 -4.67 11.05
CA LEU A 120 31.77 -4.22 11.50
C LEU A 120 32.66 -3.79 10.33
N THR A 121 32.66 -4.52 9.21
CA THR A 121 33.35 -4.09 7.99
C THR A 121 32.73 -2.82 7.44
N LYS A 122 31.40 -2.73 7.42
CA LYS A 122 30.68 -1.54 6.98
C LYS A 122 30.93 -0.34 7.89
N LYS A 123 30.98 -0.52 9.22
CA LYS A 123 31.37 0.54 10.16
C LYS A 123 32.83 0.99 9.96
N ARG A 124 33.74 0.08 9.63
CA ARG A 124 35.14 0.40 9.33
C ARG A 124 35.28 1.17 8.01
N GLU A 125 34.50 0.80 7.01
CA GLU A 125 34.38 1.54 5.73
C GLU A 125 33.73 2.91 5.96
N GLU A 126 32.69 3.00 6.80
CA GLU A 126 32.03 4.26 7.19
C GLU A 126 32.93 5.16 8.07
N GLU A 127 33.84 4.59 8.86
CA GLU A 127 34.87 5.32 9.63
C GLU A 127 36.02 5.79 8.73
N GLU A 128 36.43 5.01 7.73
CA GLU A 128 37.38 5.42 6.68
C GLU A 128 36.77 6.50 5.74
N GLU A 129 35.47 6.41 5.44
CA GLU A 129 34.73 7.47 4.71
C GLU A 129 34.50 8.72 5.57
N ASN A 130 34.26 8.60 6.89
CA ASN A 130 34.05 9.75 7.79
C ASN A 130 35.32 10.58 8.03
N ILE A 131 36.51 10.05 7.76
CA ILE A 131 37.79 10.79 7.88
C ILE A 131 38.13 11.53 6.57
N SER A 132 37.42 11.26 5.47
CA SER A 132 37.65 11.93 4.17
C SER A 132 36.45 12.78 3.74
N ILE A 133 36.13 13.81 4.52
CA ILE A 133 35.58 15.05 3.95
C ILE A 133 36.73 15.78 3.26
N GLN A 134 37.38 15.13 2.29
CA GLN A 134 38.34 15.79 1.43
C GLN A 134 37.51 16.60 0.44
N GLY A 135 37.53 17.92 0.63
CA GLY A 135 36.67 18.89 -0.07
C GLY A 135 36.55 18.65 -1.57
N GLY A 136 35.47 19.15 -2.17
CA GLY A 136 34.98 18.80 -3.51
C GLY A 136 36.02 18.69 -4.64
N ALA A 137 37.19 19.32 -4.51
CA ALA A 137 38.35 19.09 -5.37
C ALA A 137 38.76 17.60 -5.45
N ALA A 138 38.87 16.87 -4.33
CA ALA A 138 39.28 15.45 -4.35
C ALA A 138 38.25 14.57 -5.05
N TRP A 139 36.96 14.82 -4.81
CA TRP A 139 35.86 14.15 -5.51
C TRP A 139 35.87 14.45 -7.02
N ILE A 140 36.09 15.71 -7.42
CA ILE A 140 36.21 16.10 -8.84
C ILE A 140 37.41 15.40 -9.49
N HIS A 141 38.55 15.33 -8.81
CA HIS A 141 39.73 14.64 -9.32
C HIS A 141 39.49 13.14 -9.50
N ALA A 142 38.87 12.48 -8.52
CA ALA A 142 38.49 11.06 -8.61
C ALA A 142 37.46 10.82 -9.74
N ARG A 143 36.48 11.71 -9.89
CA ARG A 143 35.50 11.63 -10.98
C ARG A 143 36.17 11.76 -12.35
N ASN A 144 37.10 12.70 -12.51
CA ASN A 144 37.80 12.94 -13.76
C ASN A 144 38.79 11.81 -14.10
N SER A 145 39.50 11.26 -13.13
CA SER A 145 40.40 10.12 -13.35
C SER A 145 39.62 8.86 -13.74
N ASN A 146 38.49 8.59 -13.07
CA ASN A 146 37.59 7.48 -13.42
C ASN A 146 36.99 7.67 -14.81
N ALA A 147 36.53 8.88 -15.17
CA ALA A 147 36.03 9.16 -16.50
C ALA A 147 37.11 8.94 -17.58
N LYS A 148 38.37 9.32 -17.30
CA LYS A 148 39.50 9.08 -18.20
C LYS A 148 39.83 7.60 -18.36
N LEU A 149 39.67 6.80 -17.30
CA LEU A 149 39.85 5.35 -17.35
C LEU A 149 38.76 4.66 -18.19
N LEU A 150 37.50 5.08 -18.05
CA LEU A 150 36.34 4.48 -18.72
C LEU A 150 36.22 4.91 -20.18
N TYR A 151 36.42 6.20 -20.47
CA TYR A 151 36.10 6.80 -21.77
C TYR A 151 37.35 7.28 -22.54
N GLY A 152 38.55 7.16 -21.96
CA GLY A 152 39.80 7.53 -22.62
C GLY A 152 39.86 9.00 -23.03
N GLU A 153 40.21 9.25 -24.30
CA GLU A 153 40.31 10.60 -24.87
C GLU A 153 38.95 11.32 -24.95
N ALA A 154 37.85 10.57 -25.11
CA ALA A 154 36.50 11.13 -25.18
C ALA A 154 35.94 11.54 -23.80
N SER A 155 36.67 11.28 -22.71
CA SER A 155 36.22 11.54 -21.34
C SER A 155 35.76 12.98 -21.08
N SER A 156 36.50 13.96 -21.59
CA SER A 156 36.15 15.38 -21.44
C SER A 156 34.84 15.73 -22.14
N THR A 157 34.63 15.22 -23.36
CA THR A 157 33.43 15.42 -24.15
C THR A 157 32.20 14.81 -23.48
N ILE A 158 32.32 13.57 -22.98
CA ILE A 158 31.21 12.88 -22.28
C ILE A 158 30.84 13.61 -20.99
N LEU A 159 31.84 14.03 -20.19
CA LEU A 159 31.60 14.75 -18.95
C LEU A 159 30.92 16.11 -19.20
N ALA A 160 31.30 16.79 -20.28
CA ALA A 160 30.67 18.03 -20.71
C ALA A 160 29.20 17.79 -21.13
N MET A 161 28.93 16.73 -21.88
CA MET A 161 27.56 16.35 -22.27
C MET A 161 26.69 16.02 -21.05
N GLU A 162 27.20 15.22 -20.10
CA GLU A 162 26.51 14.89 -18.86
C GLU A 162 26.16 16.15 -18.06
N THR A 163 27.13 17.06 -17.93
CA THR A 163 26.93 18.33 -17.22
C THR A 163 25.89 19.22 -17.93
N ALA A 164 25.91 19.25 -19.27
CA ALA A 164 24.91 19.99 -20.06
C ALA A 164 23.48 19.42 -19.88
N LEU A 165 23.35 18.10 -19.79
CA LEU A 165 22.06 17.46 -19.49
C LEU A 165 21.61 17.76 -18.06
N GLN A 166 22.51 17.62 -17.08
CA GLN A 166 22.22 17.88 -15.67
C GLN A 166 21.79 19.33 -15.45
N THR A 167 22.50 20.30 -16.02
CA THR A 167 22.14 21.73 -15.96
C THR A 167 20.79 22.02 -16.62
N THR A 168 20.46 21.34 -17.72
CA THR A 168 19.14 21.46 -18.35
C THR A 168 18.04 20.95 -17.42
N VAL A 169 18.24 19.77 -16.83
CA VAL A 169 17.32 19.18 -15.85
C VAL A 169 17.15 20.10 -14.64
N ASP A 170 18.23 20.61 -14.09
CA ASP A 170 18.19 21.47 -12.91
C ASP A 170 17.52 22.81 -13.21
N ARG A 171 17.74 23.41 -14.39
CA ARG A 171 16.97 24.56 -14.87
C ARG A 171 15.47 24.29 -14.93
N HIS A 172 15.07 23.12 -15.41
CA HIS A 172 13.67 22.73 -15.44
C HIS A 172 13.09 22.50 -14.04
N LYS A 173 13.85 21.89 -13.12
CA LYS A 173 13.45 21.73 -11.72
C LYS A 173 13.26 23.08 -11.03
N ASP A 174 14.19 24.02 -11.23
CA ASP A 174 14.12 25.35 -10.62
C ASP A 174 12.93 26.16 -11.15
N LYS A 175 12.63 26.04 -12.44
CA LYS A 175 11.48 26.70 -13.06
C LYS A 175 10.14 26.10 -12.63
N ALA A 176 10.04 24.77 -12.66
CA ALA A 176 8.79 24.07 -12.38
C ALA A 176 8.50 23.92 -10.88
N LYS A 177 9.53 23.95 -10.02
CA LYS A 177 9.47 23.62 -8.59
C LYS A 177 8.54 22.43 -8.34
N PRO A 178 8.81 21.26 -8.97
CA PRO A 178 7.89 20.15 -8.94
C PRO A 178 7.61 19.75 -7.50
N GLN A 179 6.32 19.60 -7.17
CA GLN A 179 5.93 19.14 -5.85
C GLN A 179 6.28 17.66 -5.73
N TYR A 180 7.24 17.34 -4.87
CA TYR A 180 7.61 15.95 -4.61
C TYR A 180 6.52 15.31 -3.76
N TRP A 181 5.86 14.29 -4.31
CA TRP A 181 4.92 13.50 -3.55
C TRP A 181 5.66 12.57 -2.58
N PRO A 182 5.38 12.65 -1.27
CA PRO A 182 5.98 11.72 -0.33
C PRO A 182 5.42 10.32 -0.53
N ILE A 183 6.25 9.32 -0.23
CA ILE A 183 5.80 7.94 -0.13
C ILE A 183 4.97 7.83 1.16
N ILE A 184 3.65 7.92 1.04
CA ILE A 184 2.72 7.72 2.16
C ILE A 184 2.51 6.21 2.32
N PRO A 185 2.87 5.61 3.47
CA PRO A 185 2.61 4.19 3.71
C PRO A 185 1.11 3.92 3.63
N LEU A 186 0.73 2.89 2.86
CA LEU A 186 -0.64 2.39 2.85
C LEU A 186 -0.94 1.82 4.23
N LYS A 187 -2.12 2.12 4.78
CA LYS A 187 -2.56 1.45 6.00
C LYS A 187 -2.70 -0.05 5.71
N PRO A 188 -2.20 -0.92 6.60
CA PRO A 188 -2.52 -2.35 6.54
C PRO A 188 -4.01 -2.61 6.73
#